data_AF-A0AA97PGQ7-F1
#
_entry.id   AF-A0AA97PGQ7-F1
#
_cell.length_a   1.000
_cell.length_b   1.000
_cell.length_c   1.000
_cell.angle_alpha   90.00
_cell.angle_beta   90.00
_cell.angle_gamma   90.00
#
_symmetry.space_group_name_H-M   'P 1'
#
loop_
_entity.id
_entity.type
_entity.pdbx_description
1 polymer ?
#
loop_
_entity_poly.entity_id
_entity_poly.type
_entity_poly.pdbx_seq_one_letter_code
_entity_poly.pdbx_strand_id
1 'polypeptide(L)'
;MAYARTNDSSSADIYRNNLFAEGSFKYVWRGVYKEGARAGQDCVAKEFKTGRVFEDHYFNEELNVIRRTHSIINNWHNEGIITQHILLNTPAIWEYVDSGHKTLIEPLIQNFEKFNSNSGWTPNDGDVWAEAMQALSHFSYHN
;
A
#
# COMPACT_ATOMS: atom_id res chain seq x y z
N MET A 1 -9.22 -12.13 -4.95
CA MET A 1 -8.27 -11.86 -6.05
C MET A 1 -6.93 -12.49 -5.67
N ALA A 2 -6.24 -13.18 -6.58
CA ALA A 2 -4.92 -13.74 -6.29
C ALA A 2 -3.91 -12.61 -6.02
N TYR A 3 -2.93 -12.85 -5.15
CA TYR A 3 -1.82 -11.93 -4.84
C TYR A 3 -2.18 -10.54 -4.28
N ALA A 4 -3.43 -10.32 -3.88
CA ALA A 4 -3.85 -9.15 -3.12
C ALA A 4 -3.79 -9.41 -1.62
N ARG A 5 -3.35 -8.41 -0.85
CA ARG A 5 -3.52 -8.35 0.61
C ARG A 5 -4.55 -7.27 0.94
N THR A 6 -5.81 -7.67 1.08
CA THR A 6 -6.97 -6.78 1.19
C THR A 6 -7.26 -6.36 2.64
N ASN A 7 -7.89 -5.20 2.76
CA ASN A 7 -8.53 -4.74 3.99
C ASN A 7 -9.95 -5.32 4.09
N ASP A 8 -10.08 -6.53 4.64
CA ASP A 8 -11.36 -7.20 4.88
C ASP A 8 -11.89 -6.89 6.29
N SER A 9 -12.08 -5.60 6.60
CA SER A 9 -12.52 -5.11 7.91
C SER A 9 -13.45 -3.90 7.78
N SER A 10 -14.19 -3.57 8.84
CA SER A 10 -15.18 -2.48 8.83
C SER A 10 -14.84 -1.30 9.74
N SER A 11 -13.96 -1.51 10.72
CA SER A 11 -13.55 -0.45 11.66
C SER A 11 -12.15 -0.72 12.23
N ALA A 12 -11.51 0.33 12.73
CA ALA A 12 -10.17 0.29 13.33
C ALA A 12 -9.98 1.46 14.30
N ASP A 13 -9.18 1.25 15.34
CA ASP A 13 -8.71 2.31 16.23
C ASP A 13 -7.39 2.85 15.65
N ILE A 14 -7.37 4.12 15.22
CA ILE A 14 -6.19 4.78 14.66
C ILE A 14 -5.55 5.73 15.68
N TYR A 15 -4.26 5.56 15.94
CA TYR A 15 -3.50 6.33 16.93
C TYR A 15 -2.93 7.63 16.34
N ARG A 16 -3.80 8.61 16.06
CA ARG A 16 -3.44 9.89 15.40
C ARG A 16 -2.60 10.86 16.27
N ASN A 17 -2.32 10.52 17.53
CA ASN A 17 -1.47 11.33 18.41
C ASN A 17 0.03 11.03 18.25
N ASN A 18 0.40 10.01 17.48
CA ASN A 18 1.79 9.62 17.24
C ASN A 18 2.00 9.33 15.75
N LEU A 19 2.69 10.24 15.06
CA LEU A 19 2.99 10.06 13.64
C LEU A 19 3.90 8.85 13.47
N PHE A 20 3.42 7.83 12.76
CA PHE A 20 4.19 6.59 12.58
C PHE A 20 5.25 6.76 11.49
N ALA A 21 4.88 7.35 10.36
CA ALA A 21 5.78 7.68 9.27
C ALA A 21 5.17 8.76 8.37
N GLU A 22 5.98 9.33 7.48
CA GLU A 22 5.48 10.21 6.43
C GLU A 22 6.24 10.00 5.11
N GLY A 23 5.54 10.25 4.01
CA GLY A 23 6.14 10.39 2.69
C GLY A 23 6.02 11.82 2.17
N SER A 24 6.35 12.04 0.90
CA SER A 24 6.23 13.36 0.28
C SER A 24 4.78 13.90 0.29
N PHE A 25 3.79 13.03 0.18
CA PHE A 25 2.37 13.42 0.00
C PHE A 25 1.42 12.95 1.10
N LYS A 26 1.85 12.04 1.99
CA LYS A 26 0.95 11.41 2.97
C LYS A 26 1.58 11.33 4.36
N TYR A 27 0.75 11.50 5.38
CA TYR A 27 1.01 11.05 6.74
C TYR A 27 0.55 9.60 6.89
N VAL A 28 1.26 8.83 7.71
CA VAL A 28 0.92 7.45 8.04
C VAL A 28 0.76 7.34 9.54
N TRP A 29 -0.40 6.86 9.96
CA TRP A 29 -0.76 6.60 11.34
C TRP A 29 -0.91 5.10 11.55
N ARG A 30 -0.43 4.58 12.68
CA ARG A 30 -0.66 3.17 13.04
C ARG A 30 -2.03 3.02 13.69
N GLY A 31 -2.64 1.85 13.51
CA GLY A 31 -3.85 1.46 14.21
C GLY A 31 -4.00 -0.04 14.33
N VAL A 32 -5.14 -0.47 14.86
CA VAL A 32 -5.53 -1.87 15.00
C VAL A 32 -6.96 -2.04 14.50
N TYR A 33 -7.18 -3.02 13.63
CA TYR A 33 -8.51 -3.38 13.16
C TYR A 33 -9.40 -3.85 14.32
N LYS A 34 -10.66 -3.40 14.34
CA LYS A 34 -11.62 -3.69 15.42
C LYS A 34 -12.64 -4.74 15.05
N GLU A 35 -13.08 -4.74 13.80
CA GLU A 35 -14.14 -5.61 13.31
C GLU A 35 -13.83 -6.17 11.92
N GLY A 36 -14.39 -7.33 11.62
CA GLY A 36 -14.16 -8.05 10.36
C GLY A 36 -13.02 -9.07 10.46
N ALA A 37 -12.61 -9.60 9.31
CA ALA A 37 -11.70 -10.74 9.22
C ALA A 37 -10.28 -10.46 9.75
N ARG A 38 -9.93 -9.18 9.90
CA ARG A 38 -8.60 -8.75 10.39
C ARG A 38 -8.63 -8.20 11.81
N ALA A 39 -9.74 -8.34 12.55
CA ALA A 39 -9.85 -7.83 13.91
C ALA A 39 -8.65 -8.26 14.79
N GLY A 40 -8.07 -7.30 15.50
CA GLY A 40 -6.86 -7.46 16.32
C GLY A 40 -5.53 -7.37 15.57
N GLN A 41 -5.53 -7.31 14.23
CA GLN A 41 -4.31 -7.14 13.44
C GLN A 41 -3.94 -5.66 13.28
N ASP A 42 -2.63 -5.39 13.17
CA ASP A 42 -2.12 -4.04 12.90
C ASP A 42 -2.52 -3.54 11.50
N CYS A 43 -2.91 -2.27 11.44
CA CYS A 43 -3.20 -1.54 10.21
C CYS A 43 -2.49 -0.19 10.18
N VAL A 44 -2.53 0.46 9.02
CA VAL A 44 -2.12 1.85 8.88
C VAL A 44 -3.21 2.66 8.19
N ALA A 45 -3.36 3.91 8.63
CA ALA A 45 -4.15 4.93 7.98
C ALA A 45 -3.22 5.90 7.25
N LYS A 46 -3.42 6.04 5.93
CA LYS A 46 -2.65 6.96 5.09
C LYS A 46 -3.51 8.16 4.70
N GLU A 47 -3.12 9.32 5.19
CA GLU A 47 -3.83 10.58 4.96
C GLU A 47 -3.03 11.48 4.04
N PHE A 48 -3.67 12.11 3.06
CA PHE A 48 -2.98 13.11 2.25
C PHE A 48 -2.63 14.36 3.05
N LYS A 49 -1.44 14.93 2.80
CA LYS A 49 -1.00 16.20 3.39
C LYS A 49 -1.82 17.36 2.78
N THR A 50 -2.66 18.00 3.60
CA THR A 50 -3.45 19.25 3.40
C THR A 50 -4.31 19.38 2.12
N GLY A 51 -5.58 19.78 2.27
CA GLY A 51 -6.50 20.14 1.17
C GLY A 51 -7.09 18.96 0.39
N ARG A 52 -6.32 17.88 0.22
CA ARG A 52 -6.68 16.73 -0.62
C ARG A 52 -7.52 15.65 0.07
N VAL A 53 -7.70 15.75 1.39
CA VAL A 53 -8.40 14.73 2.21
C VAL A 53 -9.92 14.68 1.99
N PHE A 54 -10.48 15.65 1.27
CA PHE A 54 -11.90 15.71 0.92
C PHE A 54 -12.17 15.43 -0.56
N GLU A 55 -11.11 15.34 -1.38
CA GLU A 55 -11.23 15.25 -2.83
C GLU A 55 -11.19 13.80 -3.30
N ASP A 56 -12.36 13.28 -3.66
CA ASP A 56 -12.54 11.90 -4.16
C ASP A 56 -11.62 11.55 -5.32
N HIS A 57 -11.28 12.55 -6.14
CA HIS A 57 -10.37 12.38 -7.27
C HIS A 57 -9.03 11.74 -6.85
N TYR A 58 -8.39 12.22 -5.78
CA TYR A 58 -7.08 11.69 -5.36
C TYR A 58 -7.17 10.24 -4.86
N PHE A 59 -8.24 9.88 -4.17
CA PHE A 59 -8.45 8.51 -3.72
C PHE A 59 -8.75 7.58 -4.90
N ASN A 60 -9.56 8.03 -5.86
CA ASN A 60 -9.86 7.27 -7.07
C ASN A 60 -8.61 7.02 -7.91
N GLU A 61 -7.74 8.02 -8.07
CA GLU A 61 -6.46 7.87 -8.77
C GLU A 61 -5.54 6.87 -8.06
N GLU A 62 -5.43 6.91 -6.72
CA GLU A 62 -4.67 5.90 -5.97
C GLU A 62 -5.21 4.49 -6.19
N LEU A 63 -6.52 4.29 -6.12
CA LEU A 63 -7.13 2.98 -6.37
C LEU A 63 -6.92 2.51 -7.81
N ASN A 64 -6.93 3.43 -8.79
CA ASN A 64 -6.61 3.11 -10.19
C ASN A 64 -5.17 2.65 -10.37
N VAL A 65 -4.21 3.33 -9.72
CA VAL A 65 -2.80 2.94 -9.71
C VAL A 65 -2.65 1.54 -9.09
N ILE A 66 -3.23 1.32 -7.90
CA ILE A 66 -3.21 0.00 -7.25
C ILE A 66 -3.80 -1.09 -8.13
N ARG A 67 -4.93 -0.82 -8.81
CA ARG A 67 -5.56 -1.78 -9.72
C ARG A 67 -4.65 -2.12 -10.92
N ARG A 68 -3.97 -1.14 -11.52
CA ARG A 68 -3.01 -1.41 -12.62
C ARG A 68 -1.80 -2.18 -12.10
N THR A 69 -1.23 -1.79 -10.96
CA THR A 69 -0.13 -2.51 -10.32
C THR A 69 -0.51 -3.96 -10.01
N HIS A 70 -1.72 -4.20 -9.52
CA HIS A 70 -2.22 -5.55 -9.27
C HIS A 70 -2.30 -6.40 -10.53
N SER A 71 -2.72 -5.81 -11.66
CA SER A 71 -2.71 -6.50 -12.96
C SER A 71 -1.29 -6.91 -13.38
N ILE A 72 -0.31 -6.02 -13.17
CA ILE A 72 1.10 -6.29 -13.48
C ILE A 72 1.62 -7.44 -12.61
N ILE A 73 1.31 -7.44 -11.31
CA ILE A 73 1.72 -8.51 -10.38
C ILE A 73 1.10 -9.85 -10.75
N ASN A 74 -0.18 -9.88 -11.15
CA ASN A 74 -0.80 -11.12 -11.64
C ASN A 74 -0.10 -11.63 -12.89
N ASN A 75 0.18 -10.75 -13.86
CA ASN A 75 0.88 -11.14 -15.09
C ASN A 75 2.28 -11.67 -14.78
N TRP A 76 3.04 -10.99 -13.93
CA TRP A 76 4.36 -11.43 -13.47
C TRP A 76 4.32 -12.86 -12.90
N HIS A 77 3.34 -13.16 -12.03
CA HIS A 77 3.19 -14.50 -11.46
C HIS A 77 2.75 -15.54 -12.48
N ASN A 78 1.92 -15.17 -13.45
CA ASN A 78 1.49 -16.07 -14.51
C ASN A 78 2.66 -16.50 -15.41
N GLU A 79 3.67 -15.65 -15.58
CA GLU A 79 4.90 -15.98 -16.33
C GLU A 79 5.82 -16.95 -15.56
N GLY A 80 5.63 -17.14 -14.25
CA GLY A 80 6.43 -18.10 -13.46
C GLY A 80 7.91 -17.73 -13.34
N ILE A 81 8.26 -16.44 -13.45
CA ILE A 81 9.65 -15.94 -13.44
C ILE A 81 10.37 -16.27 -12.12
N ILE A 82 9.65 -16.17 -11.01
CA ILE A 82 10.10 -16.57 -9.67
C ILE A 82 9.03 -17.39 -8.98
N THR A 83 9.41 -18.20 -7.98
CA THR A 83 8.47 -19.03 -7.20
C THR A 83 7.91 -18.31 -5.98
N GLN A 84 8.54 -17.22 -5.56
CA GLN A 84 8.14 -16.44 -4.40
C GLN A 84 6.94 -15.55 -4.71
N HIS A 85 6.04 -15.40 -3.75
CA HIS A 85 4.87 -14.56 -3.89
C HIS A 85 5.16 -13.09 -3.56
N ILE A 86 4.93 -12.23 -4.56
CA ILE A 86 4.83 -10.78 -4.40
C ILE A 86 3.36 -10.47 -4.16
N LEU A 87 3.04 -9.87 -3.02
CA LEU A 87 1.66 -9.50 -2.64
C LEU A 87 1.51 -7.98 -2.62
N LEU A 88 0.39 -7.47 -3.15
CA LEU A 88 0.08 -6.04 -3.13
C LEU A 88 -0.97 -5.72 -2.06
N ASN A 89 -0.63 -4.82 -1.14
CA ASN A 89 -1.62 -4.21 -0.26
C ASN A 89 -2.68 -3.49 -1.10
N THR A 90 -3.95 -3.83 -0.90
CA THR A 90 -5.08 -3.12 -1.50
C THR A 90 -5.82 -2.35 -0.41
N PRO A 91 -5.67 -1.02 -0.33
CA PRO A 91 -6.33 -0.23 0.68
C PRO A 91 -7.84 -0.12 0.43
N ALA A 92 -8.58 0.22 1.48
CA ALA A 92 -9.95 0.69 1.39
C ALA A 92 -10.03 2.17 1.79
N ILE A 93 -10.91 2.93 1.15
CA ILE A 93 -11.18 4.32 1.53
C ILE A 93 -12.16 4.29 2.70
N TRP A 94 -11.74 4.77 3.87
CA TRP A 94 -12.59 4.94 5.04
C TRP A 94 -12.71 6.41 5.40
N GLU A 95 -13.63 6.72 6.29
CA GLU A 95 -13.88 8.06 6.78
C GLU A 95 -13.80 8.07 8.31
N TYR A 96 -13.12 9.08 8.88
CA TYR A 96 -13.10 9.24 10.33
C TYR A 96 -14.45 9.74 10.83
N VAL A 97 -14.98 9.06 11.84
CA VAL A 97 -16.29 9.38 12.44
C VAL A 97 -16.34 10.80 13.01
N ASP A 98 -15.23 11.32 13.53
CA ASP A 98 -15.19 12.60 14.22
C ASP A 98 -14.98 13.81 13.30
N SER A 99 -14.21 13.66 12.22
CA SER A 99 -13.85 14.77 11.32
C SER A 99 -14.44 14.66 9.91
N GLY A 100 -14.96 13.50 9.51
CA GLY A 100 -15.39 13.23 8.14
C GLY A 100 -14.23 13.18 7.13
N HIS A 101 -12.98 13.18 7.58
CA HIS A 101 -11.82 13.11 6.69
C HIS A 101 -11.69 11.71 6.10
N LYS A 102 -11.47 11.63 4.78
CA LYS A 102 -11.18 10.36 4.11
C LYS A 102 -9.73 9.93 4.32
N THR A 103 -9.52 8.63 4.42
CA THR A 103 -8.20 8.01 4.62
C THR A 103 -8.13 6.66 3.92
N LEU A 104 -6.94 6.24 3.53
CA LEU A 104 -6.69 4.90 2.99
C LEU A 104 -6.25 3.98 4.12
N ILE A 105 -7.05 2.96 4.43
CA ILE A 105 -6.73 1.95 5.43
C ILE A 105 -6.23 0.68 4.75
N GLU A 106 -5.04 0.21 5.15
CA GLU A 106 -4.45 -1.03 4.68
C GLU A 106 -3.72 -1.80 5.79
N PRO A 107 -3.46 -3.11 5.60
CA PRO A 107 -2.74 -3.89 6.60
C PRO A 107 -1.29 -3.42 6.76
N LEU A 108 -0.76 -3.37 7.98
CA LEU A 108 0.61 -2.90 8.25
C LEU A 108 1.66 -3.82 7.61
N ILE A 109 2.64 -3.24 6.91
CA ILE A 109 3.86 -3.96 6.48
C ILE A 109 4.94 -3.72 7.53
N GLN A 110 5.44 -4.79 8.13
CA GLN A 110 6.56 -4.75 9.07
C GLN A 110 7.89 -4.75 8.32
N ASN A 111 8.92 -4.13 8.91
CA ASN A 111 10.27 -4.06 8.34
C ASN A 111 10.26 -3.47 6.91
N PHE A 112 9.60 -2.32 6.77
CA PHE A 112 9.44 -1.66 5.47
C PHE A 112 10.77 -1.32 4.83
N GLU A 113 10.92 -1.68 3.56
CA GLU A 113 12.09 -1.40 2.73
C GLU A 113 11.67 -0.82 1.38
N LYS A 114 12.50 0.07 0.84
CA LYS A 114 12.28 0.70 -0.47
C LYS A 114 13.28 0.15 -1.47
N PHE A 115 12.79 -0.55 -2.49
CA PHE A 115 13.63 -1.19 -3.49
C PHE A 115 13.99 -0.31 -4.70
N ASN A 116 13.23 0.75 -5.00
CA ASN A 116 13.62 1.77 -5.95
C ASN A 116 12.86 3.09 -5.74
N SER A 117 13.22 4.14 -6.48
CA SER A 117 12.50 5.41 -6.49
C SER A 117 11.96 5.76 -7.88
N ASN A 118 11.00 6.68 -7.90
CA ASN A 118 10.51 7.34 -9.11
C ASN A 118 11.54 8.28 -9.77
N SER A 119 12.75 8.40 -9.23
CA SER A 119 13.88 9.13 -9.84
C SER A 119 14.95 8.19 -10.40
N GLY A 120 14.71 6.88 -10.41
CA GLY A 120 15.66 5.87 -10.88
C GLY A 120 16.73 5.45 -9.85
N TRP A 121 16.57 5.78 -8.57
CA TRP A 121 17.47 5.30 -7.52
C TRP A 121 17.18 3.83 -7.20
N THR A 122 18.23 3.03 -6.98
CA THR A 122 18.17 1.64 -6.53
C THR A 122 19.24 1.40 -5.46
N PRO A 123 19.00 0.51 -4.47
CA PRO A 123 20.06 0.04 -3.60
C PRO A 123 21.04 -0.83 -4.43
N ASN A 124 22.35 -0.64 -4.23
CA ASN A 124 23.43 -1.39 -4.91
C ASN A 124 24.09 -2.36 -3.93
N ASP A 125 23.31 -3.18 -3.26
CA ASP A 125 23.77 -4.10 -2.20
C ASP A 125 23.80 -5.58 -2.62
N GLY A 126 23.26 -5.93 -3.79
CA GLY A 126 23.24 -7.30 -4.30
C GLY A 126 22.25 -8.20 -3.55
N ASP A 127 21.25 -7.61 -2.87
CA ASP A 127 20.18 -8.37 -2.26
C ASP A 127 19.25 -8.99 -3.34
N VAL A 128 18.91 -10.26 -3.16
CA VAL A 128 18.09 -11.02 -4.11
C VAL A 128 16.67 -10.47 -4.24
N TRP A 129 16.13 -9.86 -3.17
CA TRP A 129 14.82 -9.20 -3.26
C TRP A 129 14.92 -7.87 -3.98
N ALA A 130 16.00 -7.10 -3.78
CA ALA A 130 16.26 -5.91 -4.58
C ALA A 130 16.33 -6.22 -6.08
N GLU A 131 17.01 -7.30 -6.48
CA GLU A 131 17.07 -7.77 -7.87
C GLU A 131 15.69 -8.19 -8.40
N ALA A 132 14.94 -8.97 -7.63
CA ALA A 132 13.58 -9.39 -8.01
C ALA A 132 12.64 -8.19 -8.21
N MET A 133 12.74 -7.17 -7.34
CA MET A 133 11.93 -5.95 -7.47
C MET A 133 12.36 -5.07 -8.64
N GLN A 134 13.66 -5.03 -9.00
CA GLN A 134 14.11 -4.39 -10.24
C GLN A 134 13.57 -5.13 -11.47
N ALA A 135 13.63 -6.46 -11.47
CA ALA A 135 13.11 -7.28 -12.57
C ALA A 135 11.60 -7.08 -12.75
N LEU A 136 10.83 -6.99 -11.67
CA LEU A 136 9.40 -6.64 -11.72
C LEU A 136 9.17 -5.25 -12.31
N SER A 137 9.98 -4.26 -11.92
CA SER A 137 9.90 -2.90 -12.45
C SER A 137 10.19 -2.88 -13.95
N HIS A 138 11.22 -3.60 -14.40
CA HIS A 138 11.55 -3.74 -15.81
C HIS A 138 10.44 -4.48 -16.58
N PHE A 139 9.88 -5.55 -16.03
CA PHE A 139 8.76 -6.28 -16.63
C PHE A 139 7.54 -5.39 -16.87
N SER A 140 7.23 -4.50 -15.91
CA SER A 140 6.11 -3.57 -16.01
C SER A 140 6.25 -2.51 -17.12
N TYR A 141 7.47 -2.29 -17.62
CA TYR A 141 7.72 -1.38 -18.74
C TYR A 141 7.38 -2.02 -20.08
N HIS A 142 7.55 -3.35 -20.19
CA HIS A 142 7.38 -4.09 -21.45
C HIS A 142 5.99 -4.76 -21.60
N ASN A 143 5.17 -4.78 -20.55
CA ASN A 143 3.86 -5.47 -20.48
C ASN A 143 2.75 -4.61 -19.84
#